data_AF-A0AA39HY21-F1
#
_entry.id   AF-A0AA39HY21-F1
#
_cell.length_a   1.000
_cell.length_b   1.000
_cell.length_c   1.000
_cell.angle_alpha   90.00
_cell.angle_beta   90.00
_cell.angle_gamma   90.00
#
_symmetry.space_group_name_H-M   'P 1'
#
loop_
_entity.id
_entity.type
_entity.pdbx_description
1 polymer ?
#
loop_
_entity_poly.entity_id
_entity_poly.type
_entity_poly.pdbx_seq_one_letter_code
_entity_poly.pdbx_strand_id
1 'polypeptide(L)'
;MSRLADKYDKLLACTMNLIESVDWKPPYIVAAMPMSRENAVQEAYNQVQAAATDLRAEFVRIGAQYAIENPEETAEQRIRELNEDIESQEKQLNKANRALGNLKKYTEGTNETD
;
A
#
# COMPACT_ATOMS: atom_id res chain seq x y z
N MET A 1 3.85 19.97 -20.76
CA MET A 1 3.50 18.64 -20.22
C MET A 1 3.43 18.75 -18.70
N SER A 2 2.51 18.04 -18.05
CA SER A 2 2.30 18.12 -16.59
C SER A 2 3.35 17.27 -15.87
N ARG A 3 3.97 17.82 -14.81
CA ARG A 3 4.97 17.13 -13.97
C ARG A 3 4.51 15.76 -13.44
N LEU A 4 3.20 15.58 -13.24
CA LEU A 4 2.61 14.31 -12.84
C LEU A 4 2.64 13.28 -13.98
N ALA A 5 2.32 13.72 -15.21
CA ALA A 5 2.35 12.87 -16.39
C ALA A 5 3.77 12.35 -16.64
N ASP A 6 4.77 13.23 -16.57
CA ASP A 6 6.18 12.84 -16.76
C ASP A 6 6.63 11.78 -15.74
N LYS A 7 6.17 11.89 -14.48
CA LYS A 7 6.47 10.91 -13.42
C LYS A 7 5.73 9.57 -13.63
N TYR A 8 4.51 9.63 -14.13
CA TYR A 8 3.73 8.44 -14.47
C TYR A 8 4.36 7.69 -15.66
N ASP A 9 4.75 8.42 -16.71
CA ASP A 9 5.44 7.87 -17.87
C ASP A 9 6.78 7.24 -17.48
N LYS A 10 7.52 7.86 -16.55
CA LYS A 10 8.75 7.28 -15.99
C LYS A 10 8.49 5.96 -15.26
N LEU A 11 7.42 5.87 -14.47
CA LEU A 11 7.04 4.61 -13.81
C LEU A 11 6.68 3.53 -14.83
N LEU A 12 5.93 3.87 -15.88
CA LEU A 12 5.61 2.95 -16.96
C LEU A 12 6.87 2.43 -17.66
N ALA A 13 7.80 3.33 -18.01
CA ALA A 13 9.05 2.95 -18.65
C ALA A 13 9.90 2.01 -17.78
N CYS A 14 10.03 2.30 -16.48
CA CYS A 14 10.75 1.43 -15.54
C CYS A 14 10.06 0.06 -15.41
N THR A 15 8.72 0.04 -15.40
CA THR A 15 7.96 -1.21 -15.29
C THR A 15 8.13 -2.07 -16.54
N MET A 16 8.12 -1.47 -17.73
CA MET A 16 8.38 -2.18 -18.98
C MET A 16 9.79 -2.78 -18.99
N ASN A 17 10.80 -2.02 -18.57
CA ASN A 17 12.18 -2.50 -18.46
C ASN A 17 12.31 -3.71 -17.50
N LEU A 18 11.60 -3.68 -16.36
CA LEU A 18 11.56 -4.83 -15.45
C LEU A 18 10.95 -6.06 -16.12
N ILE A 19 9.83 -5.91 -16.83
CA ILE A 19 9.18 -7.01 -17.56
C ILE A 19 10.15 -7.59 -18.59
N GLU A 20 10.81 -6.74 -19.38
CA GLU A 20 11.80 -7.17 -20.38
C GLU A 20 12.99 -7.92 -19.75
N SER A 21 13.46 -7.44 -18.59
CA SER A 21 14.54 -8.09 -17.83
C SER A 21 14.16 -9.46 -17.27
N VAL A 22 12.88 -9.65 -16.92
CA VAL A 22 12.33 -10.93 -16.46
C VAL A 22 12.07 -11.88 -17.64
N ASP A 23 11.50 -11.40 -18.73
CA ASP A 23 11.15 -12.20 -19.92
C ASP A 23 12.34 -12.53 -20.81
N TRP A 24 13.52 -11.94 -20.53
CA TRP A 24 14.74 -12.18 -21.28
C TRP A 24 15.11 -13.66 -21.33
N LYS A 25 15.12 -14.22 -22.55
CA LYS A 25 15.63 -15.56 -22.84
C LYS A 25 17.04 -15.44 -23.43
N PRO A 26 18.09 -15.95 -22.75
CA PRO A 26 19.41 -15.96 -23.33
C PRO A 26 19.41 -16.79 -24.62
N PRO A 27 20.13 -16.36 -25.68
CA PRO A 27 20.38 -17.24 -26.81
C PRO A 27 21.12 -18.49 -26.32
N TYR A 28 20.73 -19.67 -26.82
CA TYR A 28 21.23 -21.00 -26.40
C TYR A 28 22.77 -21.16 -26.32
N ILE A 29 23.54 -20.22 -26.90
CA ILE A 29 25.00 -20.24 -27.00
C ILE A 29 25.66 -19.45 -25.84
N VAL A 30 24.94 -18.54 -25.19
CA VAL A 30 25.45 -17.73 -24.07
C VAL A 30 24.43 -17.80 -22.94
N ALA A 31 24.50 -18.87 -22.16
CA ALA A 31 23.88 -18.88 -20.84
C ALA A 31 24.57 -17.78 -20.02
N ALA A 32 24.00 -16.57 -19.99
CA ALA A 32 24.46 -15.56 -19.05
C ALA A 32 24.41 -16.18 -17.65
N MET A 33 25.49 -15.99 -16.88
CA MET A 33 25.59 -16.54 -15.53
C MET A 33 24.35 -16.10 -14.73
N PRO A 34 23.65 -17.01 -14.04
CA PRO A 34 22.42 -16.70 -13.32
C PRO A 34 22.51 -15.46 -12.43
N MET A 35 23.65 -15.24 -11.75
CA MET A 35 23.92 -14.06 -10.92
C MET A 35 23.82 -12.72 -11.69
N SER A 36 24.24 -12.68 -12.97
CA SER A 36 24.17 -11.44 -13.76
C SER A 36 22.74 -11.05 -14.13
N ARG A 37 21.86 -12.05 -14.31
CA ARG A 37 20.44 -11.84 -14.57
C ARG A 37 19.70 -11.42 -13.30
N GLU A 38 19.97 -12.07 -12.18
CA GLU A 38 19.39 -11.71 -10.88
C GLU A 38 19.75 -10.26 -10.51
N ASN A 39 21.00 -9.85 -10.72
CA ASN A 39 21.43 -8.46 -10.51
C ASN A 39 20.69 -7.47 -11.43
N ALA A 40 20.51 -7.79 -12.71
CA ALA A 40 19.80 -6.92 -13.65
C ALA A 40 18.30 -6.78 -13.30
N VAL A 41 17.65 -7.88 -12.92
CA VAL A 41 16.25 -7.86 -12.46
C VAL A 41 16.12 -7.05 -11.17
N GLN A 42 17.05 -7.22 -10.23
CA GLN A 42 17.05 -6.46 -8.98
C GLN A 42 17.27 -4.96 -9.20
N GLU A 43 18.16 -4.59 -10.14
CA GLU A 43 18.37 -3.19 -10.50
C GLU A 43 17.11 -2.57 -11.14
N ALA A 44 16.48 -3.27 -12.08
CA ALA A 44 15.24 -2.83 -12.70
C ALA A 44 14.11 -2.70 -11.65
N TYR A 45 14.02 -3.63 -10.69
CA TYR A 45 13.07 -3.54 -9.58
C TYR A 45 13.32 -2.29 -8.72
N ASN A 46 14.58 -2.01 -8.37
CA ASN A 46 14.93 -0.83 -7.59
C ASN A 46 14.56 0.47 -8.33
N GLN A 47 14.70 0.50 -9.66
CA GLN A 47 14.27 1.64 -10.50
C GLN A 47 12.75 1.83 -10.46
N VAL A 48 11.97 0.76 -10.54
CA VAL A 48 10.50 0.81 -10.39
C VAL A 48 10.13 1.36 -9.02
N GLN A 49 10.77 0.87 -7.96
CA GLN A 49 10.52 1.32 -6.59
C GLN A 49 10.83 2.81 -6.41
N ALA A 50 11.94 3.28 -6.98
CA ALA A 50 12.30 4.70 -6.96
C ALA A 50 11.28 5.56 -7.72
N ALA A 51 10.89 5.14 -8.94
CA ALA A 51 9.88 5.85 -9.74
C ALA A 51 8.50 5.89 -9.05
N ALA A 52 8.09 4.81 -8.40
CA ALA A 52 6.85 4.75 -7.63
C ALA A 52 6.89 5.68 -6.42
N THR A 53 8.04 5.77 -5.74
CA THR A 53 8.26 6.70 -4.62
C THR A 53 8.18 8.16 -5.09
N ASP A 54 8.80 8.49 -6.22
CA ASP A 54 8.75 9.82 -6.83
C ASP A 54 7.32 10.23 -7.22
N LEU A 55 6.55 9.29 -7.77
CA LEU A 55 5.15 9.50 -8.15
C LEU A 55 4.26 9.70 -6.91
N ARG A 56 4.43 8.86 -5.88
CA ARG A 56 3.73 9.00 -4.60
C ARG A 56 3.98 10.38 -3.98
N ALA A 57 5.23 10.86 -3.99
CA ALA A 57 5.55 12.18 -3.47
C ALA A 57 4.83 13.31 -4.24
N GLU A 58 4.60 13.13 -5.54
CA GLU A 58 3.82 14.09 -6.34
C GLU A 58 2.34 14.11 -5.94
N PHE A 59 1.73 12.94 -5.72
CA PHE A 59 0.36 12.85 -5.22
C PHE A 59 0.21 13.50 -3.85
N VAL A 60 1.18 13.31 -2.95
CA VAL A 60 1.19 14.00 -1.65
C VAL A 60 1.26 15.52 -1.85
N ARG A 61 2.13 16.01 -2.74
CA ARG A 61 2.24 17.44 -3.05
C ARG A 61 0.93 18.01 -3.59
N ILE A 62 0.31 17.32 -4.55
CA ILE A 62 -0.96 17.74 -5.14
C ILE A 62 -2.06 17.75 -4.09
N GLY A 63 -2.15 16.71 -3.26
CA GLY A 63 -3.12 16.64 -2.16
C GLY A 63 -2.92 17.76 -1.14
N ALA A 64 -1.68 18.07 -0.77
CA ALA A 64 -1.38 19.19 0.12
C ALA A 64 -1.77 20.54 -0.49
N GLN A 65 -1.52 20.73 -1.78
CA GLN A 65 -1.94 21.93 -2.51
C GLN A 65 -3.48 22.03 -2.56
N TYR A 66 -4.16 20.92 -2.86
CA TYR A 66 -5.61 20.85 -2.86
C TYR A 66 -6.21 21.21 -1.50
N ALA A 67 -5.61 20.73 -0.41
CA ALA A 67 -6.07 21.01 0.95
C ALA A 67 -5.96 22.50 1.33
N ILE A 68 -4.95 23.20 0.80
CA ILE A 68 -4.78 24.64 1.00
C ILE A 68 -5.81 25.41 0.16
N GLU A 69 -6.06 24.96 -1.07
CA GLU A 69 -6.98 25.62 -2.01
C GLU A 69 -8.46 25.36 -1.65
N ASN A 70 -8.77 24.20 -1.05
CA ASN A 70 -10.13 23.74 -0.75
C ASN A 70 -10.25 23.25 0.72
N PRO A 71 -10.08 24.16 1.71
CA PRO A 71 -10.02 23.77 3.12
C PRO A 71 -11.35 23.17 3.63
N GLU A 72 -12.49 23.68 3.16
CA GLU A 72 -13.82 23.20 3.57
C GLU A 72 -14.09 21.78 3.07
N GLU A 73 -13.87 21.53 1.78
CA GLU A 73 -14.07 20.20 1.19
C GLU A 73 -13.12 19.16 1.80
N THR A 74 -11.87 19.55 2.06
CA THR A 74 -10.89 18.67 2.71
C THR A 74 -11.29 18.35 4.15
N ALA A 75 -11.81 19.34 4.89
CA ALA A 75 -12.31 19.12 6.24
C ALA A 75 -13.54 18.19 6.26
N GLU A 76 -14.48 18.37 5.33
CA GLU A 76 -15.64 17.49 5.20
C GLU A 76 -15.25 16.05 4.85
N GLN A 77 -14.31 15.87 3.92
CA GLN A 77 -13.78 14.56 3.57
C GLN A 77 -13.10 13.92 4.78
N ARG A 78 -12.31 14.70 5.53
CA ARG A 78 -11.65 14.21 6.76
C ARG A 78 -12.64 13.82 7.85
N ILE A 79 -13.74 14.56 8.00
CA ILE A 79 -14.82 14.21 8.93
C ILE A 79 -15.47 12.89 8.51
N ARG A 80 -15.71 12.67 7.21
CA ARG A 80 -16.24 11.40 6.70
C ARG A 80 -15.31 10.23 7.00
N GLU A 81 -14.02 10.35 6.70
CA GLU A 81 -13.01 9.32 7.01
C GLU A 81 -12.99 8.98 8.51
N LEU A 82 -13.00 10.00 9.37
CA LEU A 82 -13.01 9.80 10.82
C LEU A 82 -14.29 9.11 11.31
N ASN A 83 -15.45 9.43 10.73
CA ASN A 83 -16.70 8.77 11.08
C ASN A 83 -16.69 7.29 10.67
N GLU A 84 -16.15 6.95 9.50
CA GLU A 84 -16.00 5.56 9.06
C GLU A 84 -15.04 4.77 9.98
N ASP A 85 -13.93 5.39 10.39
CA ASP A 85 -12.98 4.80 11.34
C ASP A 85 -13.61 4.57 12.71
N ILE A 86 -14.36 5.55 13.23
CA ILE A 86 -15.09 5.44 14.50
C ILE A 86 -16.10 4.29 14.41
N GLU A 87 -16.89 4.20 13.35
CA GLU A 87 -17.87 3.12 13.17
C GLU A 87 -17.20 1.74 13.12
N SER A 88 -16.04 1.65 12.44
CA SER A 88 -15.23 0.43 12.40
C SER A 88 -14.72 0.04 13.80
N GLN A 89 -14.21 1.01 14.56
CA GLN A 89 -13.73 0.79 15.92
C GLN A 89 -14.85 0.38 16.87
N GLU A 90 -16.02 1.00 16.79
CA GLU A 90 -17.20 0.63 17.58
C GLU A 90 -17.66 -0.80 17.27
N LYS A 91 -17.64 -1.22 16.00
CA LYS A 91 -17.91 -2.61 15.62
C LYS A 91 -16.91 -3.57 16.24
N GLN A 92 -15.62 -3.22 16.23
CA GLN A 92 -14.57 -4.04 16.84
C GLN A 92 -14.72 -4.13 18.36
N LEU A 93 -14.99 -3.00 19.03
CA LEU A 93 -15.27 -2.95 20.48
C LEU A 93 -16.48 -3.80 20.85
N ASN A 94 -17.57 -3.71 20.09
CA ASN A 94 -18.75 -4.53 20.31
C ASN A 94 -18.45 -6.03 20.16
N LYS A 95 -17.61 -6.40 19.18
CA LYS A 95 -17.17 -7.79 19.00
C LYS A 95 -16.32 -8.26 20.18
N ALA A 96 -15.37 -7.43 20.64
CA ALA A 96 -14.53 -7.72 21.79
C ALA A 96 -15.35 -7.84 23.09
N ASN A 97 -16.31 -6.94 23.31
CA ASN A 97 -17.22 -6.98 24.47
C ASN A 97 -18.07 -8.25 24.51
N ARG A 98 -18.58 -8.71 23.36
CA ARG A 98 -19.30 -9.99 23.28
C ARG A 98 -18.40 -11.18 23.61
N ALA A 99 -17.16 -11.18 23.09
CA ALA A 99 -16.20 -12.23 23.40
C ALA A 99 -15.86 -12.28 24.90
N LEU A 100 -15.63 -11.12 25.53
CA LEU A 100 -15.43 -10.99 26.97
C LEU A 100 -16.63 -11.46 27.79
N GLY A 101 -17.85 -11.08 27.39
CA GLY A 101 -19.07 -11.54 28.05
C GLY A 101 -19.26 -13.05 27.99
N ASN A 102 -18.94 -13.67 26.87
CA ASN A 102 -18.96 -15.13 26.72
C ASN A 102 -17.90 -15.80 27.60
N LEU A 103 -16.70 -15.22 27.67
CA LEU A 103 -15.61 -15.72 28.50
C LEU A 103 -15.96 -15.65 29.99
N LYS A 104 -16.54 -14.53 30.43
CA LYS A 104 -16.98 -14.32 31.82
C LYS A 104 -18.02 -15.36 32.25
N LYS A 105 -19.02 -15.62 31.41
CA LYS A 105 -20.03 -16.68 31.66
C LYS A 105 -19.39 -18.06 31.78
N TYR A 106 -18.38 -18.35 30.96
CA TYR A 106 -17.65 -19.62 31.02
C TYR A 106 -16.89 -19.77 32.33
N THR A 107 -16.22 -18.71 32.81
CA THR A 107 -15.45 -18.73 34.06
C THR A 107 -16.33 -18.70 35.33
N GLU A 108 -17.50 -18.08 35.27
CA GLU A 108 -18.44 -18.05 36.40
C GLU A 108 -19.25 -19.35 36.53
N GLY A 109 -19.52 -20.04 35.41
CA GLY A 109 -20.21 -21.34 35.41
C GLY A 109 -19.35 -22.54 35.82
N THR A 110 -18.02 -22.39 35.92
CA THR A 110 -17.09 -23.48 36.30
C THR A 110 -16.81 -23.56 37.81
N ASN A 111 -17.39 -22.68 38.64
CA ASN A 111 -17.14 -22.64 40.09
C ASN A 111 -18.23 -23.31 40.95
N GLU A 112 -19.22 -23.99 40.37
CA GLU A 112 -20.31 -24.64 41.13
C GLU A 112 -20.18 -26.17 41.30
N THR A 113 -19.03 -26.76 40.98
CA THR A 113 -18.77 -28.18 41.28
C THR A 113 -17.37 -28.36 41.84
N ASP A 114 -17.26 -28.30 43.17
CA ASP A 114 -16.38 -29.13 44.01
C ASP A 114 -16.87 -29.09 45.47
#